data_AF-A0A7K6ET65-F1
#
_entry.id   AF-A0A7K6ET65-F1
#
_cell.length_a   1.000
_cell.length_b   1.000
_cell.length_c   1.000
_cell.angle_alpha   90.00
_cell.angle_beta   90.00
_cell.angle_gamma   90.00
#
_symmetry.space_group_name_H-M   'P 1'
#
loop_
_entity.id
_entity.type
_entity.pdbx_description
1 polymer ?
#
loop_
_entity_poly.entity_id
_entity_poly.type
_entity_poly.pdbx_seq_one_letter_code
_entity_poly.pdbx_strand_id
1 'polypeptide(L)'
;ADRGFDLTFRTADDAGLSLIKYGEFLYDNLIIFSPSIEDFGGNINVETITAFIDGGGSVLVAASSDIGDPLRELGSECGIEFDEERTAVIDHHNYDISDPGQHTLIVADTENLLKAPTIVGKAALNPILFRGVGMVADPDNPLVLDILTGSSTSYSFFPDKPITQYPHAVGKNTLLIAGLQARNNARVVFSGSLDFFSDAFFNSAVQKATPGSKKYSQTGNYELAVALSRWVFKEEGVLRVGAVSHHRVGELAPPNAYTVTDLVEYSIVIEKLADGKWVPFDGDDIQLEFVRIDPFVRTFLKRNGGKYSVQFKLPDVYGVFQFKVDYNRLGYTHLYSSTQVSVRPLQHTQYERFIPSAYPYYAGAFSMMVGLFMFSIVFLHMKEKEKSD
;
A
#
# COMPACT_ATOMS: atom_id res chain seq x y z
N ALA A 1 2.33 24.26 -15.89
CA ALA A 1 3.33 24.43 -16.97
C ALA A 1 4.53 23.51 -16.79
N ASP A 2 5.27 23.56 -15.67
CA ASP A 2 6.56 22.84 -15.55
C ASP A 2 6.50 21.30 -15.42
N ARG A 3 5.43 20.76 -14.84
CA ARG A 3 5.21 19.29 -14.70
C ARG A 3 4.16 18.71 -15.65
N GLY A 4 3.62 19.51 -16.58
CA GLY A 4 2.65 19.03 -17.57
C GLY A 4 1.20 18.86 -17.10
N PHE A 5 0.84 19.32 -15.90
CA PHE A 5 -0.58 19.40 -15.47
C PHE A 5 -1.30 20.58 -16.11
N ASP A 6 -2.51 20.32 -16.61
CA ASP A 6 -3.47 21.33 -17.07
C ASP A 6 -4.32 21.80 -15.88
N LEU A 7 -4.19 23.07 -15.52
CA LEU A 7 -4.86 23.66 -14.37
C LEU A 7 -6.06 24.49 -14.81
N THR A 8 -7.24 24.16 -14.27
CA THR A 8 -8.47 24.92 -14.45
C THR A 8 -8.91 25.51 -13.12
N PHE A 9 -8.90 26.83 -13.01
CA PHE A 9 -9.30 27.53 -11.79
C PHE A 9 -10.79 27.85 -11.83
N ARG A 10 -11.49 27.53 -10.75
CA ARG A 10 -12.92 27.78 -10.54
C ARG A 10 -13.14 28.22 -9.11
N THR A 11 -14.15 29.05 -8.89
CA THR A 11 -14.61 29.39 -7.54
C THR A 11 -15.44 28.22 -7.00
N ALA A 12 -15.33 27.92 -5.71
CA ALA A 12 -15.97 26.75 -5.10
C ALA A 12 -17.51 26.79 -5.15
N ASP A 13 -18.12 27.96 -5.32
CA ASP A 13 -19.56 28.23 -5.40
C ASP A 13 -20.09 28.31 -6.85
N ASP A 14 -19.27 28.03 -7.86
CA ASP A 14 -19.69 28.09 -9.27
C ASP A 14 -20.74 27.01 -9.58
N ALA A 15 -21.95 27.44 -9.95
CA ALA A 15 -23.08 26.56 -10.28
C ALA A 15 -22.82 25.64 -11.49
N GLY A 16 -21.83 25.94 -12.33
CA GLY A 16 -21.43 25.11 -13.46
C GLY A 16 -20.46 23.98 -13.11
N LEU A 17 -20.04 23.84 -11.85
CA LEU A 17 -19.09 22.83 -11.43
C LEU A 17 -19.64 21.42 -11.55
N SER A 18 -18.83 20.54 -12.16
CA SER A 18 -19.08 19.11 -12.17
C SER A 18 -17.82 18.28 -12.31
N LEU A 19 -17.72 17.22 -11.50
CA LEU A 19 -16.63 16.24 -11.56
C LEU A 19 -16.97 15.07 -12.49
N ILE A 20 -18.24 14.69 -12.51
CA ILE A 20 -18.76 13.54 -13.25
C ILE A 20 -19.87 14.00 -14.18
N LYS A 21 -19.80 13.60 -15.45
CA LYS A 21 -20.87 13.84 -16.41
C LYS A 21 -21.10 12.60 -17.25
N TYR A 22 -22.35 12.11 -17.27
CA TYR A 22 -22.74 10.88 -17.97
C TYR A 22 -21.91 9.63 -17.59
N GLY A 23 -21.42 9.56 -16.34
CA GLY A 23 -20.61 8.44 -15.85
C GLY A 23 -19.13 8.50 -16.21
N GLU A 24 -18.67 9.59 -16.84
CA GLU A 24 -17.26 9.85 -17.12
C GLU A 24 -16.72 10.91 -16.17
N PHE A 25 -15.52 10.67 -15.64
CA PHE A 25 -14.79 11.66 -14.84
C PHE A 25 -14.17 12.70 -15.77
N LEU A 26 -14.53 13.96 -15.57
CA LEU A 26 -14.03 15.08 -16.40
C LEU A 26 -12.62 15.53 -16.01
N TYR A 27 -12.18 15.16 -14.80
CA TYR A 27 -10.89 15.53 -14.23
C TYR A 27 -10.24 14.30 -13.61
N ASP A 28 -8.92 14.19 -13.68
CA ASP A 28 -8.17 13.09 -13.04
C ASP A 28 -7.76 13.41 -11.59
N ASN A 29 -7.59 14.70 -11.29
CA ASN A 29 -7.09 15.20 -10.02
C ASN A 29 -7.97 16.37 -9.54
N LEU A 30 -8.15 16.48 -8.22
CA LEU A 30 -8.90 17.55 -7.58
C LEU A 30 -8.04 18.25 -6.52
N ILE A 31 -8.04 19.58 -6.52
CA ILE A 31 -7.38 20.40 -5.50
C ILE A 31 -8.44 21.32 -4.89
N ILE A 32 -8.55 21.31 -3.57
CA ILE A 32 -9.50 22.13 -2.81
C ILE A 32 -8.71 23.10 -1.93
N PHE A 33 -8.59 24.34 -2.41
CA PHE A 33 -7.99 25.47 -1.71
C PHE A 33 -9.05 26.54 -1.40
N SER A 34 -10.16 26.08 -0.80
CA SER A 34 -11.32 26.90 -0.43
C SER A 34 -11.78 26.50 0.99
N PRO A 35 -11.06 26.93 2.05
CA PRO A 35 -11.24 26.39 3.39
C PRO A 35 -12.61 26.73 4.01
N SER A 36 -13.12 27.93 3.78
CA SER A 36 -14.34 28.49 4.40
C SER A 36 -15.61 28.24 3.57
N ILE A 37 -15.69 27.12 2.86
CA ILE A 37 -16.82 26.80 2.00
C ILE A 37 -17.91 26.12 2.82
N GLU A 38 -19.14 26.63 2.76
CA GLU A 38 -20.29 26.01 3.43
C GLU A 38 -21.02 25.03 2.50
N ASP A 39 -21.07 25.35 1.21
CA ASP A 39 -21.70 24.53 0.17
C ASP A 39 -20.90 24.65 -1.12
N PHE A 40 -20.59 23.51 -1.75
CA PHE A 40 -20.00 23.51 -3.08
C PHE A 40 -21.06 23.81 -4.16
N GLY A 41 -20.64 24.49 -5.22
CA GLY A 41 -21.47 24.82 -6.37
C GLY A 41 -21.76 23.64 -7.28
N GLY A 42 -22.84 23.75 -8.05
CA GLY A 42 -23.20 22.81 -9.11
C GLY A 42 -23.68 21.47 -8.56
N ASN A 43 -23.03 20.38 -8.98
CA ASN A 43 -23.34 19.02 -8.50
C ASN A 43 -22.26 18.42 -7.59
N ILE A 44 -21.34 19.25 -7.09
CA ILE A 44 -20.30 18.79 -6.17
C ILE A 44 -20.89 18.77 -4.76
N ASN A 45 -20.82 17.61 -4.12
CA ASN A 45 -21.09 17.41 -2.70
C ASN A 45 -20.04 16.42 -2.15
N VAL A 46 -20.05 16.19 -0.83
CA VAL A 46 -19.11 15.26 -0.18
C VAL A 46 -19.20 13.86 -0.81
N GLU A 47 -20.41 13.35 -1.04
CA GLU A 47 -20.65 12.05 -1.69
C GLU A 47 -20.05 11.96 -3.12
N THR A 48 -20.09 13.05 -3.89
CA THR A 48 -19.51 13.09 -5.24
C THR A 48 -17.99 13.06 -5.18
N ILE A 49 -17.39 13.70 -4.18
CA ILE A 49 -15.94 13.68 -3.96
C ILE A 49 -15.49 12.31 -3.45
N THR A 50 -16.24 11.67 -2.56
CA THR A 50 -15.93 10.30 -2.12
C THR A 50 -16.08 9.30 -3.26
N ALA A 51 -17.12 9.42 -4.10
CA ALA A 51 -17.26 8.63 -5.33
C ALA A 51 -16.12 8.87 -6.33
N PHE A 52 -15.59 10.09 -6.39
CA PHE A 52 -14.41 10.42 -7.18
C PHE A 52 -13.14 9.73 -6.66
N ILE A 53 -12.95 9.68 -5.34
CA ILE A 53 -11.85 8.95 -4.69
C ILE A 53 -12.00 7.44 -4.95
N ASP A 54 -13.21 6.89 -4.84
CA ASP A 54 -13.51 5.49 -5.15
C ASP A 54 -13.26 5.14 -6.63
N GLY A 55 -13.49 6.12 -7.52
CA GLY A 55 -13.14 6.06 -8.94
C GLY A 55 -11.63 6.06 -9.24
N GLY A 56 -10.79 6.27 -8.22
CA GLY A 56 -9.33 6.28 -8.33
C GLY A 56 -8.71 7.67 -8.50
N GLY A 57 -9.53 8.73 -8.41
CA GLY A 57 -9.09 10.12 -8.45
C GLY A 57 -8.24 10.49 -7.24
N SER A 58 -7.30 11.41 -7.44
CA SER A 58 -6.45 11.93 -6.35
C SER A 58 -6.95 13.30 -5.88
N VAL A 59 -7.00 13.51 -4.57
CA VAL A 59 -7.54 14.75 -3.98
C VAL A 59 -6.51 15.38 -3.04
N LEU A 60 -6.30 16.69 -3.15
CA LEU A 60 -5.50 17.47 -2.21
C LEU A 60 -6.38 18.55 -1.60
N VAL A 61 -6.53 18.54 -0.28
CA VAL A 61 -7.34 19.50 0.48
C VAL A 61 -6.44 20.31 1.40
N ALA A 62 -6.58 21.64 1.38
CA ALA A 62 -5.99 22.51 2.38
C ALA A 62 -7.08 23.29 3.12
N ALA A 63 -7.13 23.09 4.44
CA ALA A 63 -8.01 23.80 5.35
C ALA A 63 -7.29 25.02 5.97
N SER A 64 -8.00 25.75 6.82
CA SER A 64 -7.45 26.81 7.65
C SER A 64 -8.24 26.87 8.95
N SER A 65 -7.99 27.85 9.82
CA SER A 65 -8.83 28.06 11.00
C SER A 65 -10.29 28.40 10.65
N ASP A 66 -10.56 28.90 9.44
CA ASP A 66 -11.92 29.13 8.94
C ASP A 66 -12.39 27.90 8.13
N ILE A 67 -12.35 26.71 8.73
CA ILE A 67 -12.78 25.47 8.07
C ILE A 67 -14.32 25.36 8.04
N GLY A 68 -14.88 25.13 6.86
CA GLY A 68 -16.31 24.88 6.67
C GLY A 68 -16.71 23.42 6.82
N ASP A 69 -17.99 23.16 7.07
CA ASP A 69 -18.53 21.83 7.38
C ASP A 69 -18.28 20.77 6.29
N PRO A 70 -18.41 21.03 4.97
CA PRO A 70 -18.14 20.04 3.94
C PRO A 70 -16.71 19.48 3.95
N LEU A 71 -15.71 20.29 4.35
CA LEU A 71 -14.32 19.82 4.46
C LEU A 71 -14.12 18.92 5.69
N ARG A 72 -14.81 19.22 6.79
CA ARG A 72 -14.81 18.40 8.00
C ARG A 72 -15.49 17.05 7.75
N GLU A 73 -16.65 17.08 7.08
CA GLU A 73 -17.37 15.87 6.66
C GLU A 73 -16.52 15.02 5.71
N LEU A 74 -15.89 15.62 4.69
CA LEU A 74 -14.99 14.90 3.79
C LEU A 74 -13.80 14.27 4.51
N GLY A 75 -13.22 14.96 5.49
CA GLY A 75 -12.19 14.41 6.36
C GLY A 75 -12.71 13.19 7.14
N SER A 76 -13.90 13.31 7.74
CA SER A 76 -14.53 12.24 8.52
C SER A 76 -14.79 10.99 7.69
N GLU A 77 -15.28 11.13 6.45
CA GLU A 77 -15.45 10.03 5.49
C GLU A 77 -14.11 9.33 5.14
N CYS A 78 -12.99 10.04 5.28
CA CYS A 78 -11.64 9.52 5.07
C CYS A 78 -10.96 9.01 6.37
N GLY A 79 -11.65 9.07 7.53
CA GLY A 79 -11.12 8.66 8.83
C GLY A 79 -10.15 9.67 9.47
N ILE A 80 -10.26 10.95 9.09
CA ILE A 80 -9.49 12.06 9.65
C ILE A 80 -10.46 13.11 10.20
N GLU A 81 -10.42 13.36 11.50
CA GLU A 81 -11.27 14.33 12.17
C GLU A 81 -10.56 15.68 12.25
N PHE A 82 -11.14 16.70 11.61
CA PHE A 82 -10.71 18.09 11.78
C PHE A 82 -11.33 18.68 13.05
N ASP A 83 -10.56 19.55 13.71
CA ASP A 83 -11.07 20.34 14.83
C ASP A 83 -12.13 21.38 14.39
N GLU A 84 -12.75 22.06 15.35
CA GLU A 84 -13.83 23.02 15.09
C GLU A 84 -13.35 24.28 14.34
N GLU A 85 -14.28 24.99 13.67
CA GLU A 85 -14.02 26.32 13.11
C GLU A 85 -13.48 27.26 14.21
N ARG A 86 -12.54 28.14 13.85
CA ARG A 86 -11.83 29.10 14.73
C ARG A 86 -10.86 28.48 15.72
N THR A 87 -10.64 27.18 15.67
CA THR A 87 -9.52 26.57 16.36
C THR A 87 -8.23 26.76 15.56
N ALA A 88 -7.10 26.72 16.25
CA ALA A 88 -5.79 26.71 15.63
C ALA A 88 -4.86 25.80 16.43
N VAL A 89 -3.85 25.26 15.76
CA VAL A 89 -2.76 24.60 16.46
C VAL A 89 -1.89 25.66 17.13
N ILE A 90 -1.83 25.60 18.46
CA ILE A 90 -1.10 26.53 19.31
C ILE A 90 0.11 25.80 19.91
N ASP A 91 1.29 26.42 19.84
CA ASP A 91 2.48 25.92 20.53
C ASP A 91 3.32 27.07 21.09
N HIS A 92 3.31 27.22 22.41
CA HIS A 92 4.05 28.30 23.07
C HIS A 92 5.56 28.07 23.17
N HIS A 93 6.07 26.90 22.76
CA HIS A 93 7.51 26.59 22.81
C HIS A 93 8.17 26.63 21.42
N ASN A 94 7.42 26.30 20.37
CA ASN A 94 7.93 26.19 19.01
C ASN A 94 7.22 27.12 18.03
N TYR A 95 6.99 28.38 18.41
CA TYR A 95 6.47 29.40 17.49
C TYR A 95 7.59 30.21 16.84
N ASP A 96 7.33 30.77 15.66
CA ASP A 96 8.27 31.62 14.95
C ASP A 96 8.28 33.05 15.53
N ILE A 97 9.42 33.75 15.45
CA ILE A 97 9.54 35.15 15.89
C ILE A 97 8.61 36.13 15.15
N SER A 98 8.14 35.75 13.96
CA SER A 98 7.20 36.54 13.15
C SER A 98 5.72 36.31 13.52
N ASP A 99 5.45 35.49 14.54
CA ASP A 99 4.09 35.25 15.04
C ASP A 99 3.42 36.56 15.52
N PRO A 100 2.10 36.74 15.27
CA PRO A 100 1.37 37.95 15.67
C PRO A 100 1.15 38.10 17.18
N GLY A 101 1.55 37.13 18.00
CA GLY A 101 1.47 37.15 19.47
C GLY A 101 0.51 36.13 20.08
N GLN A 102 -0.19 35.34 19.27
CA GLN A 102 -1.09 34.27 19.73
C GLN A 102 -0.42 32.88 19.75
N HIS A 103 0.83 32.78 19.28
CA HIS A 103 1.62 31.55 19.17
C HIS A 103 0.94 30.49 18.29
N THR A 104 0.37 30.94 17.18
CA THR A 104 -0.37 30.12 16.19
C THR A 104 0.44 29.84 14.93
N LEU A 105 1.53 30.57 14.70
CA LEU A 105 2.52 30.28 13.67
C LEU A 105 3.56 29.29 14.23
N ILE A 106 3.30 28.00 14.02
CA ILE A 106 4.13 26.94 14.55
C ILE A 106 5.29 26.60 13.62
N VAL A 107 6.44 26.30 14.22
CA VAL A 107 7.64 25.78 13.57
C VAL A 107 7.69 24.27 13.82
N ALA A 108 7.26 23.50 12.83
CA ALA A 108 7.33 22.05 12.87
C ALA A 108 8.73 21.58 12.51
N ASP A 109 9.36 20.83 13.42
CA ASP A 109 10.66 20.22 13.15
C ASP A 109 10.51 18.99 12.25
N THR A 110 11.54 18.73 11.45
CA THR A 110 11.60 17.58 10.55
C THR A 110 11.66 16.22 11.27
N GLU A 111 11.89 16.21 12.58
CA GLU A 111 11.86 15.00 13.40
C GLU A 111 10.44 14.42 13.54
N ASN A 112 9.42 15.26 13.42
CA ASN A 112 8.00 14.88 13.48
C ASN A 112 7.44 14.46 12.12
N LEU A 113 8.28 14.47 11.08
CA LEU A 113 7.91 14.11 9.73
C LEU A 113 7.96 12.58 9.55
N LEU A 114 7.02 12.06 8.76
CA LEU A 114 6.99 10.66 8.38
C LEU A 114 8.29 10.26 7.68
N LYS A 115 8.94 9.19 8.18
CA LYS A 115 10.20 8.68 7.64
C LYS A 115 9.99 7.83 6.39
N ALA A 116 9.40 8.44 5.35
CA ALA A 116 9.08 7.80 4.08
C ALA A 116 9.59 8.65 2.90
N PRO A 117 10.80 8.38 2.37
CA PRO A 117 11.42 9.21 1.32
C PRO A 117 10.59 9.35 0.03
N THR A 118 9.70 8.39 -0.23
CA THR A 118 8.76 8.39 -1.37
C THR A 118 7.67 9.46 -1.22
N ILE A 119 7.28 9.81 0.01
CA ILE A 119 6.22 10.79 0.32
C ILE A 119 6.84 12.18 0.55
N VAL A 120 7.86 12.25 1.40
CA VAL A 120 8.40 13.53 1.89
C VAL A 120 9.66 13.99 1.16
N GLY A 121 10.15 13.19 0.22
CA GLY A 121 11.39 13.44 -0.52
C GLY A 121 12.63 12.89 0.18
N LYS A 122 13.76 12.93 -0.54
CA LYS A 122 15.06 12.39 -0.09
C LYS A 122 15.99 13.44 0.53
N ALA A 123 15.72 14.72 0.28
CA ALA A 123 16.55 15.80 0.76
C ALA A 123 16.30 16.06 2.25
N ALA A 124 17.33 16.48 2.97
CA ALA A 124 17.15 17.01 4.32
C ALA A 124 16.44 18.35 4.23
N LEU A 125 15.31 18.48 4.94
CA LEU A 125 14.49 19.67 4.96
C LEU A 125 14.94 20.61 6.09
N ASN A 126 14.72 21.91 5.90
CA ASN A 126 14.74 22.87 7.00
C ASN A 126 13.42 22.81 7.79
N PRO A 127 13.32 23.43 8.98
CA PRO A 127 12.06 23.53 9.70
C PRO A 127 10.93 24.12 8.85
N ILE A 128 9.72 23.67 9.11
CA ILE A 128 8.52 23.97 8.33
C ILE A 128 7.65 24.94 9.12
N LEU A 129 7.14 25.97 8.44
CA LEU A 129 6.13 26.86 8.99
C LEU A 129 4.74 26.34 8.70
N PHE A 130 3.88 26.37 9.70
CA PHE A 130 2.49 25.95 9.58
C PHE A 130 1.60 26.90 10.38
N ARG A 131 0.42 27.21 9.85
CA ARG A 131 -0.60 27.98 10.55
C ARG A 131 -1.98 27.52 10.08
N GLY A 132 -2.76 26.92 10.96
CA GLY A 132 -4.07 26.39 10.60
C GLY A 132 -4.66 25.50 11.68
N VAL A 133 -5.61 24.68 11.27
CA VAL A 133 -6.38 23.79 12.14
C VAL A 133 -5.66 22.46 12.35
N GLY A 134 -5.80 21.88 13.55
CA GLY A 134 -5.30 20.54 13.85
C GLY A 134 -6.28 19.46 13.39
N MET A 135 -5.77 18.27 13.11
CA MET A 135 -6.59 17.09 12.88
C MET A 135 -6.12 15.89 13.71
N VAL A 136 -6.98 14.91 13.87
CA VAL A 136 -6.68 13.63 14.52
C VAL A 136 -7.09 12.49 13.57
N ALA A 137 -6.26 11.46 13.47
CA ALA A 137 -6.62 10.25 12.73
C ALA A 137 -7.25 9.21 13.65
N ASP A 138 -8.19 8.43 13.12
CA ASP A 138 -8.69 7.24 13.80
C ASP A 138 -7.57 6.18 13.93
N PRO A 139 -7.15 5.78 15.15
CA PRO A 139 -6.12 4.77 15.34
C PRO A 139 -6.47 3.39 14.76
N ASP A 140 -7.76 3.10 14.58
CA ASP A 140 -8.22 1.83 14.03
C ASP A 140 -8.15 1.79 12.49
N ASN A 141 -7.89 2.92 11.83
CA ASN A 141 -7.78 2.99 10.37
C ASN A 141 -6.34 2.72 9.88
N PRO A 142 -6.05 1.54 9.30
CA PRO A 142 -4.70 1.18 8.87
C PRO A 142 -4.25 1.87 7.57
N LEU A 143 -5.14 2.64 6.92
CA LEU A 143 -4.88 3.28 5.62
C LEU A 143 -4.43 4.74 5.75
N VAL A 144 -4.62 5.34 6.93
CA VAL A 144 -4.22 6.72 7.21
C VAL A 144 -2.73 6.79 7.52
N LEU A 145 -2.11 7.86 7.05
CA LEU A 145 -0.69 8.14 7.15
C LEU A 145 -0.47 9.48 7.84
N ASP A 146 0.22 9.46 8.96
CA ASP A 146 0.58 10.67 9.71
C ASP A 146 1.81 11.31 9.06
N ILE A 147 1.61 12.20 8.07
CA ILE A 147 2.71 12.77 7.29
C ILE A 147 3.54 13.74 8.11
N LEU A 148 2.89 14.68 8.80
CA LEU A 148 3.54 15.66 9.66
C LEU A 148 2.73 15.83 10.94
N THR A 149 3.33 15.47 12.07
CA THR A 149 2.71 15.66 13.39
C THR A 149 3.17 16.96 14.05
N GLY A 150 2.38 17.45 14.99
CA GLY A 150 2.75 18.50 15.91
C GLY A 150 3.86 18.08 16.86
N SER A 151 4.35 19.05 17.63
CA SER A 151 5.34 18.83 18.68
C SER A 151 4.69 18.16 19.90
N SER A 152 5.49 17.73 20.87
CA SER A 152 4.95 17.23 22.15
C SER A 152 4.26 18.31 22.99
N THR A 153 4.40 19.59 22.64
CA THR A 153 3.86 20.74 23.39
C THR A 153 2.74 21.46 22.66
N SER A 154 2.43 21.07 21.41
CA SER A 154 1.33 21.64 20.65
C SER A 154 -0.02 21.10 21.13
N TYR A 155 -1.05 21.93 21.05
CA TYR A 155 -2.44 21.53 21.24
C TYR A 155 -3.33 22.34 20.29
N SER A 156 -4.48 21.80 19.91
CA SER A 156 -5.45 22.50 19.07
C SER A 156 -6.61 23.00 19.92
N PHE A 157 -6.85 24.31 19.93
CA PHE A 157 -7.96 24.93 20.67
C PHE A 157 -8.26 26.34 20.13
N PHE A 158 -9.31 26.97 20.64
CA PHE A 158 -9.64 28.37 20.40
C PHE A 158 -8.60 29.32 21.02
N PRO A 159 -7.86 30.14 20.23
CA PRO A 159 -6.82 31.01 20.76
C PRO A 159 -7.32 32.06 21.77
N ASP A 160 -8.54 32.55 21.60
CA ASP A 160 -9.10 33.65 22.39
C ASP A 160 -9.94 33.19 23.60
N LYS A 161 -10.10 31.88 23.81
CA LYS A 161 -10.94 31.33 24.89
C LYS A 161 -10.10 30.54 25.90
N PRO A 162 -10.42 30.61 27.21
CA PRO A 162 -9.78 29.74 28.18
C PRO A 162 -10.16 28.28 27.93
N ILE A 163 -9.19 27.39 28.15
CA ILE A 163 -9.40 25.94 28.03
C ILE A 163 -10.31 25.48 29.18
N THR A 164 -11.51 25.01 28.84
CA THR A 164 -12.49 24.48 29.81
C THR A 164 -12.71 22.98 29.65
N GLN A 165 -12.48 22.45 28.46
CA GLN A 165 -12.61 21.03 28.12
C GLN A 165 -11.26 20.48 27.69
N TYR A 166 -11.14 19.16 27.65
CA TYR A 166 -9.95 18.55 27.06
C TYR A 166 -9.89 18.89 25.57
N PRO A 167 -8.81 19.52 25.09
CA PRO A 167 -8.71 19.91 23.67
C PRO A 167 -8.76 18.69 22.75
N HIS A 168 -9.28 18.88 21.53
CA HIS A 168 -9.50 17.80 20.57
C HIS A 168 -8.20 17.06 20.21
N ALA A 169 -7.16 17.82 19.87
CA ALA A 169 -5.82 17.31 19.60
C ALA A 169 -4.81 17.87 20.61
N VAL A 170 -4.08 16.99 21.31
CA VAL A 170 -3.07 17.38 22.30
C VAL A 170 -1.78 16.59 22.09
N GLY A 171 -0.66 17.31 22.15
CA GLY A 171 0.69 16.77 22.01
C GLY A 171 0.95 16.23 20.60
N LYS A 172 1.72 15.15 20.54
CA LYS A 172 2.21 14.56 19.28
C LYS A 172 1.13 13.92 18.42
N ASN A 173 -0.04 13.63 18.99
CA ASN A 173 -1.17 13.08 18.22
C ASN A 173 -1.87 14.16 17.37
N THR A 174 -1.52 15.44 17.55
CA THR A 174 -1.97 16.51 16.67
C THR A 174 -1.36 16.32 15.29
N LEU A 175 -2.17 16.04 14.28
CA LEU A 175 -1.74 15.95 12.90
C LEU A 175 -1.87 17.33 12.24
N LEU A 176 -0.84 17.71 11.50
CA LEU A 176 -0.80 18.95 10.72
C LEU A 176 -1.06 18.65 9.25
N ILE A 177 -0.48 17.54 8.77
CA ILE A 177 -0.68 16.99 7.44
C ILE A 177 -0.92 15.49 7.59
N ALA A 178 -2.04 15.02 7.04
CA ALA A 178 -2.39 13.62 6.98
C ALA A 178 -2.54 13.17 5.52
N GLY A 179 -2.24 11.91 5.26
CA GLY A 179 -2.46 11.25 3.98
C GLY A 179 -3.38 10.05 4.14
N LEU A 180 -4.11 9.70 3.08
CA LEU A 180 -4.85 8.46 2.98
C LEU A 180 -4.42 7.75 1.71
N GLN A 181 -4.10 6.46 1.82
CA GLN A 181 -3.94 5.59 0.67
C GLN A 181 -5.08 4.56 0.65
N ALA A 182 -6.06 4.77 -0.22
CA ALA A 182 -7.22 3.89 -0.33
C ALA A 182 -6.86 2.54 -0.95
N ARG A 183 -7.74 1.55 -0.82
CA ARG A 183 -7.54 0.17 -1.35
C ARG A 183 -7.43 0.11 -2.87
N ASN A 184 -8.05 1.05 -3.57
CA ASN A 184 -7.92 1.24 -5.02
C ASN A 184 -6.66 2.04 -5.41
N ASN A 185 -5.78 2.34 -4.45
CA ASN A 185 -4.59 3.19 -4.60
C ASN A 185 -4.88 4.65 -4.98
N ALA A 186 -6.08 5.17 -4.69
CA ALA A 186 -6.32 6.61 -4.65
C ALA A 186 -5.50 7.25 -3.51
N ARG A 187 -4.97 8.44 -3.76
CA ARG A 187 -4.15 9.19 -2.80
C ARG A 187 -4.86 10.48 -2.44
N VAL A 188 -5.07 10.67 -1.15
CA VAL A 188 -5.66 11.90 -0.61
C VAL A 188 -4.70 12.51 0.39
N VAL A 189 -4.51 13.82 0.34
CA VAL A 189 -3.77 14.56 1.36
C VAL A 189 -4.64 15.66 1.92
N PHE A 190 -4.72 15.68 3.25
CA PHE A 190 -5.35 16.72 4.03
C PHE A 190 -4.24 17.53 4.72
N SER A 191 -4.17 18.82 4.39
CA SER A 191 -3.32 19.79 5.06
C SER A 191 -4.21 20.71 5.91
N GLY A 192 -3.92 20.86 7.19
CA GLY A 192 -4.68 21.76 8.06
C GLY A 192 -4.41 23.25 7.80
N SER A 193 -3.49 23.57 6.87
CA SER A 193 -3.05 24.93 6.57
C SER A 193 -2.99 25.15 5.05
N LEU A 194 -3.75 26.15 4.58
CA LEU A 194 -3.64 26.72 3.25
C LEU A 194 -2.37 27.55 3.13
N ASP A 195 -2.02 28.31 4.18
CA ASP A 195 -0.81 29.13 4.23
C ASP A 195 0.47 28.31 4.06
N PHE A 196 0.47 27.02 4.43
CA PHE A 196 1.57 26.10 4.16
C PHE A 196 2.00 26.08 2.69
N PHE A 197 1.05 26.26 1.76
CA PHE A 197 1.28 26.30 0.31
C PHE A 197 1.48 27.72 -0.25
N SER A 198 1.55 28.74 0.61
CA SER A 198 1.70 30.13 0.19
C SER A 198 3.14 30.48 -0.21
N ASP A 199 3.25 31.43 -1.13
CA ASP A 199 4.53 32.05 -1.51
C ASP A 199 5.21 32.74 -0.32
N ALA A 200 4.43 33.32 0.60
CA ALA A 200 4.93 33.94 1.82
C ALA A 200 5.72 32.93 2.68
N PHE A 201 5.20 31.72 2.89
CA PHE A 201 5.89 30.69 3.69
C PHE A 201 7.01 30.01 2.91
N PHE A 202 6.96 29.95 1.58
CA PHE A 202 8.07 29.42 0.77
C PHE A 202 9.31 30.31 0.79
N ASN A 203 9.12 31.63 0.91
CA ASN A 203 10.21 32.61 0.82
C ASN A 203 10.64 33.20 2.18
N SER A 204 10.00 32.80 3.28
CA SER A 204 10.35 33.32 4.61
C SER A 204 11.59 32.64 5.19
N ALA A 205 12.24 33.35 6.11
CA ALA A 205 13.23 32.76 7.01
C ALA A 205 12.49 32.19 8.24
N VAL A 206 13.01 31.11 8.81
CA VAL A 206 12.41 30.47 10.01
C VAL A 206 13.37 30.53 11.19
N GLN A 207 12.86 30.99 12.33
CA GLN A 207 13.57 31.04 13.60
C GLN A 207 12.59 30.92 14.77
N LYS A 208 12.75 29.87 15.57
CA LYS A 208 11.97 29.71 16.81
C LYS A 208 12.23 30.88 17.77
N ALA A 209 11.22 31.33 18.49
CA ALA A 209 11.37 32.42 19.46
C ALA A 209 12.23 32.06 20.68
N THR A 210 12.49 30.76 20.90
CA THR A 210 13.35 30.28 21.99
C THR A 210 14.77 30.87 21.92
N PRO A 211 15.32 31.40 23.03
CA PRO A 211 16.65 31.99 23.05
C PRO A 211 17.74 31.03 22.54
N GLY A 212 18.57 31.50 21.61
CA GLY A 212 19.67 30.73 21.04
C GLY A 212 19.26 29.78 19.89
N SER A 213 18.01 29.83 19.43
CA SER A 213 17.58 29.08 18.26
C SER A 213 18.35 29.47 16.99
N LYS A 214 18.64 28.48 16.16
CA LYS A 214 19.29 28.70 14.86
C LYS A 214 18.28 29.32 13.89
N LYS A 215 18.68 30.43 13.26
CA LYS A 215 17.95 31.03 12.13
C LYS A 215 18.31 30.31 10.84
N TYR A 216 17.30 29.88 10.10
CA TYR A 216 17.45 29.34 8.74
C TYR A 216 17.01 30.39 7.72
N SER A 217 17.76 30.54 6.64
CA SER A 217 17.48 31.54 5.60
C SER A 217 16.25 31.23 4.77
N GLN A 218 15.87 29.95 4.66
CA GLN A 218 14.76 29.47 3.85
C GLN A 218 14.04 28.34 4.60
N THR A 219 12.71 28.30 4.51
CA THR A 219 11.89 27.22 5.07
C THR A 219 12.00 25.93 4.24
N GLY A 220 11.64 24.80 4.84
CA GLY A 220 11.50 23.53 4.12
C GLY A 220 10.15 23.36 3.41
N ASN A 221 9.27 24.39 3.44
CA ASN A 221 7.88 24.27 2.96
C ASN A 221 7.81 23.95 1.47
N TYR A 222 8.61 24.61 0.63
CA TYR A 222 8.54 24.43 -0.82
C TYR A 222 8.91 23.01 -1.24
N GLU A 223 10.02 22.49 -0.72
CA GLU A 223 10.50 21.14 -1.04
C GLU A 223 9.51 20.06 -0.59
N LEU A 224 8.93 20.23 0.60
CA LEU A 224 7.89 19.32 1.10
C LEU A 224 6.61 19.42 0.28
N ALA A 225 6.12 20.62 -0.02
CA ALA A 225 4.91 20.82 -0.83
C ALA A 225 5.05 20.19 -2.22
N VAL A 226 6.21 20.32 -2.85
CA VAL A 226 6.51 19.64 -4.12
C VAL A 226 6.52 18.12 -3.95
N ALA A 227 7.17 17.59 -2.92
CA ALA A 227 7.20 16.14 -2.67
C ALA A 227 5.80 15.55 -2.46
N LEU A 228 4.96 16.22 -1.64
CA LEU A 228 3.58 15.83 -1.41
C LEU A 228 2.76 15.87 -2.70
N SER A 229 2.91 16.92 -3.49
CA SER A 229 2.22 17.01 -4.78
C SER A 229 2.63 15.90 -5.76
N ARG A 230 3.92 15.57 -5.84
CA ARG A 230 4.41 14.44 -6.67
C ARG A 230 3.88 13.10 -6.19
N TRP A 231 3.77 12.92 -4.89
CA TRP A 231 3.20 11.70 -4.31
C TRP A 231 1.69 11.62 -4.59
N VAL A 232 0.90 12.63 -4.26
CA VAL A 232 -0.57 12.60 -4.44
C VAL A 232 -0.98 12.37 -5.89
N PHE A 233 -0.34 13.06 -6.83
CA PHE A 233 -0.67 12.96 -8.26
C PHE A 233 0.05 11.83 -8.98
N LYS A 234 0.44 10.77 -8.25
CA LYS A 234 0.96 9.51 -8.81
C LYS A 234 2.20 9.69 -9.71
N GLU A 235 3.06 10.67 -9.42
CA GLU A 235 4.34 10.82 -10.12
C GLU A 235 5.47 10.04 -9.43
N GLU A 236 5.43 9.93 -8.09
CA GLU A 236 6.40 9.19 -7.29
C GLU A 236 5.75 7.99 -6.57
N GLY A 237 6.50 6.91 -6.36
CA GLY A 237 6.02 5.76 -5.59
C GLY A 237 4.94 4.91 -6.28
N VAL A 238 4.83 4.98 -7.61
CA VAL A 238 3.88 4.15 -8.36
C VAL A 238 4.54 2.86 -8.81
N LEU A 239 3.91 1.74 -8.48
CA LEU A 239 4.33 0.41 -8.91
C LEU A 239 3.25 -0.23 -9.78
N ARG A 240 3.67 -1.13 -10.67
CA ARG A 240 2.77 -1.95 -11.49
C ARG A 240 3.28 -3.39 -11.56
N VAL A 241 2.33 -4.32 -11.53
CA VAL A 241 2.58 -5.73 -11.84
C VAL A 241 2.50 -5.93 -13.36
N GLY A 242 3.56 -6.48 -13.94
CA GLY A 242 3.63 -6.89 -15.34
C GLY A 242 3.23 -8.35 -15.52
N ALA A 243 3.87 -9.02 -16.48
CA ALA A 243 3.60 -10.43 -16.76
C ALA A 243 4.02 -11.34 -15.60
N VAL A 244 3.13 -12.27 -15.24
CA VAL A 244 3.37 -13.37 -14.30
C VAL A 244 3.51 -14.66 -15.10
N SER A 245 4.45 -15.52 -14.72
CA SER A 245 4.58 -16.85 -15.30
C SER A 245 5.00 -17.88 -14.26
N HIS A 246 4.46 -19.09 -14.40
CA HIS A 246 4.78 -20.22 -13.55
C HIS A 246 4.82 -21.50 -14.37
N HIS A 247 5.76 -22.39 -14.10
CA HIS A 247 5.93 -23.66 -14.82
C HIS A 247 6.74 -24.64 -13.99
N ARG A 248 6.78 -25.91 -14.39
CA ARG A 248 7.71 -26.88 -13.80
C ARG A 248 9.14 -26.50 -14.17
N VAL A 249 10.10 -26.79 -13.30
CA VAL A 249 11.51 -26.56 -13.63
C VAL A 249 11.92 -27.48 -14.77
N GLY A 250 12.49 -26.89 -15.82
CA GLY A 250 12.85 -27.57 -17.07
C GLY A 250 11.79 -27.49 -18.18
N GLU A 251 10.58 -27.00 -17.87
CA GLU A 251 9.53 -26.72 -18.85
C GLU A 251 9.40 -25.20 -19.08
N LEU A 252 8.72 -24.79 -20.16
CA LEU A 252 8.51 -23.36 -20.49
C LEU A 252 7.04 -22.91 -20.36
N ALA A 253 6.10 -23.86 -20.32
CA ALA A 253 4.67 -23.59 -20.29
C ALA A 253 4.06 -24.04 -18.96
N PRO A 254 3.04 -23.34 -18.45
CA PRO A 254 2.30 -23.79 -17.28
C PRO A 254 1.54 -25.09 -17.59
N PRO A 255 1.68 -26.16 -16.78
CA PRO A 255 0.80 -27.32 -16.88
C PRO A 255 -0.60 -26.97 -16.39
N ASN A 256 -1.62 -27.72 -16.86
CA ASN A 256 -3.00 -27.56 -16.38
C ASN A 256 -3.14 -27.89 -14.87
N ALA A 257 -2.43 -28.93 -14.41
CA ALA A 257 -2.38 -29.28 -13.00
C ALA A 257 -0.97 -29.76 -12.63
N TYR A 258 -0.47 -29.28 -11.50
CA TYR A 258 0.78 -29.73 -10.90
C TYR A 258 0.56 -31.00 -10.09
N THR A 259 1.59 -31.81 -9.89
CA THR A 259 1.57 -32.90 -8.93
C THR A 259 2.11 -32.45 -7.57
N VAL A 260 1.65 -33.10 -6.50
CA VAL A 260 2.28 -32.97 -5.17
C VAL A 260 3.79 -33.18 -5.30
N THR A 261 4.58 -32.47 -4.52
CA THR A 261 6.05 -32.54 -4.56
C THR A 261 6.74 -32.10 -5.85
N ASP A 262 6.03 -31.57 -6.85
CA ASP A 262 6.66 -31.01 -8.05
C ASP A 262 7.56 -29.82 -7.70
N LEU A 263 8.64 -29.66 -8.46
CA LEU A 263 9.53 -28.51 -8.38
C LEU A 263 9.07 -27.45 -9.38
N VAL A 264 8.66 -26.29 -8.88
CA VAL A 264 7.99 -25.23 -9.63
C VAL A 264 8.82 -23.96 -9.58
N GLU A 265 8.86 -23.27 -10.72
CA GLU A 265 9.39 -21.91 -10.82
C GLU A 265 8.23 -20.92 -10.96
N TYR A 266 8.27 -19.86 -10.15
CA TYR A 266 7.38 -18.71 -10.26
C TYR A 266 8.20 -17.49 -10.65
N SER A 267 7.69 -16.66 -11.54
CA SER A 267 8.27 -15.36 -11.86
C SER A 267 7.23 -14.26 -12.09
N ILE A 268 7.58 -13.04 -11.70
CA ILE A 268 6.77 -11.83 -11.82
C ILE A 268 7.64 -10.65 -12.25
N VAL A 269 7.12 -9.82 -13.16
CA VAL A 269 7.72 -8.52 -13.51
C VAL A 269 7.09 -7.44 -12.64
N ILE A 270 7.90 -6.62 -11.98
CA ILE A 270 7.43 -5.44 -11.24
C ILE A 270 8.16 -4.21 -11.77
N GLU A 271 7.39 -3.19 -12.13
CA GLU A 271 7.90 -1.94 -12.69
C GLU A 271 7.54 -0.78 -11.77
N LYS A 272 8.44 0.20 -11.69
CA LYS A 272 8.24 1.48 -11.01
C LYS A 272 8.11 2.57 -12.07
N LEU A 273 7.21 3.52 -11.85
CA LEU A 273 7.16 4.75 -12.64
C LEU A 273 8.26 5.70 -12.15
N ALA A 274 9.16 6.10 -13.04
CA ALA A 274 10.18 7.10 -12.80
C ALA A 274 10.23 8.06 -13.99
N ASP A 275 9.98 9.35 -13.74
CA ASP A 275 9.99 10.42 -14.75
C ASP A 275 9.16 10.09 -16.01
N GLY A 276 7.95 9.55 -15.80
CA GLY A 276 7.02 9.15 -16.86
C GLY A 276 7.38 7.84 -17.60
N LYS A 277 8.46 7.15 -17.20
CA LYS A 277 8.88 5.88 -17.80
C LYS A 277 8.77 4.73 -16.80
N TRP A 278 8.34 3.58 -17.29
CA TRP A 278 8.32 2.34 -16.51
C TRP A 278 9.72 1.72 -16.53
N VAL A 279 10.31 1.57 -15.35
CA VAL A 279 11.64 0.96 -15.16
C VAL A 279 11.52 -0.24 -14.21
N PRO A 280 12.42 -1.24 -14.28
CA PRO A 280 12.40 -2.36 -13.34
C PRO A 280 12.49 -1.87 -11.89
N PHE A 281 11.59 -2.36 -11.03
CA PHE A 281 11.61 -2.04 -9.61
C PHE A 281 12.74 -2.77 -8.89
N ASP A 282 13.33 -2.14 -7.87
CA ASP A 282 14.42 -2.67 -7.05
C ASP A 282 13.92 -2.85 -5.61
N GLY A 283 13.29 -3.99 -5.35
CA GLY A 283 12.76 -4.38 -4.04
C GLY A 283 13.48 -5.63 -3.54
N ASP A 284 14.10 -5.54 -2.37
CA ASP A 284 14.86 -6.67 -1.77
C ASP A 284 13.94 -7.62 -0.98
N ASP A 285 12.76 -7.13 -0.58
CA ASP A 285 11.91 -7.76 0.43
C ASP A 285 10.55 -8.23 -0.12
N ILE A 286 10.48 -8.50 -1.42
CA ILE A 286 9.26 -9.01 -2.07
C ILE A 286 9.09 -10.49 -1.72
N GLN A 287 7.91 -10.84 -1.22
CA GLN A 287 7.58 -12.21 -0.81
C GLN A 287 6.53 -12.83 -1.74
N LEU A 288 6.72 -14.12 -2.01
CA LEU A 288 5.72 -15.00 -2.58
C LEU A 288 5.13 -15.86 -1.46
N GLU A 289 3.81 -15.93 -1.43
CA GLU A 289 3.06 -16.86 -0.60
C GLU A 289 2.39 -17.91 -1.48
N PHE A 290 2.49 -19.17 -1.10
CA PHE A 290 1.71 -20.27 -1.68
C PHE A 290 0.62 -20.67 -0.69
N VAL A 291 -0.61 -20.28 -0.98
CA VAL A 291 -1.72 -20.24 -0.02
C VAL A 291 -2.86 -21.15 -0.46
N ARG A 292 -3.57 -21.75 0.49
CA ARG A 292 -4.90 -22.35 0.25
C ARG A 292 -5.97 -21.65 1.08
N ILE A 293 -5.89 -21.80 2.40
CA ILE A 293 -6.64 -21.00 3.39
C ILE A 293 -5.63 -20.12 4.13
N ASP A 294 -4.54 -20.77 4.54
CA ASP A 294 -3.36 -20.27 5.21
C ASP A 294 -2.10 -20.49 4.34
N PRO A 295 -1.03 -19.70 4.53
CA PRO A 295 0.20 -19.82 3.75
C PRO A 295 0.97 -21.09 4.12
N PHE A 296 1.15 -21.99 3.13
CA PHE A 296 1.94 -23.22 3.29
C PHE A 296 3.43 -22.97 3.07
N VAL A 297 3.74 -22.09 2.11
CA VAL A 297 5.11 -21.69 1.78
C VAL A 297 5.14 -20.17 1.70
N ARG A 298 6.14 -19.55 2.33
CA ARG A 298 6.45 -18.13 2.18
C ARG A 298 7.94 -18.00 1.90
N THR A 299 8.29 -17.39 0.78
CA THR A 299 9.69 -17.23 0.35
C THR A 299 9.92 -15.86 -0.25
N PHE A 300 11.15 -15.35 -0.14
CA PHE A 300 11.55 -14.14 -0.84
C PHE A 300 11.80 -14.41 -2.31
N LEU A 301 11.32 -13.52 -3.18
CA LEU A 301 11.64 -13.57 -4.59
C LEU A 301 13.02 -12.98 -4.83
N LYS A 302 13.84 -13.68 -5.63
CA LYS A 302 15.16 -13.19 -6.00
C LYS A 302 15.08 -12.49 -7.33
N ARG A 303 15.75 -11.35 -7.44
CA ARG A 303 15.87 -10.65 -8.71
C ARG A 303 16.79 -11.42 -9.65
N ASN A 304 16.29 -11.73 -10.85
CA ASN A 304 17.04 -12.33 -11.94
C ASN A 304 16.79 -11.52 -13.22
N GLY A 305 17.71 -10.60 -13.53
CA GLY A 305 17.53 -9.62 -14.61
C GLY A 305 16.40 -8.63 -14.31
N GLY A 306 15.40 -8.57 -15.19
CA GLY A 306 14.22 -7.71 -15.07
C GLY A 306 13.02 -8.37 -14.39
N LYS A 307 13.18 -9.58 -13.85
CA LYS A 307 12.10 -10.36 -13.20
C LYS A 307 12.49 -10.74 -11.78
N TYR A 308 11.48 -10.97 -10.96
CA TYR A 308 11.58 -11.60 -9.66
C TYR A 308 11.19 -13.06 -9.79
N SER A 309 12.07 -13.99 -9.45
CA SER A 309 11.78 -15.42 -9.53
C SER A 309 12.21 -16.21 -8.30
N VAL A 310 11.54 -17.34 -8.10
CA VAL A 310 11.88 -18.32 -7.07
C VAL A 310 11.54 -19.71 -7.56
N GLN A 311 12.39 -20.67 -7.21
CA GLN A 311 12.12 -22.09 -7.41
C GLN A 311 11.88 -22.74 -6.05
N PHE A 312 10.79 -23.49 -5.93
CA PHE A 312 10.47 -24.20 -4.70
C PHE A 312 9.67 -25.47 -4.99
N LYS A 313 9.58 -26.34 -3.97
CA LYS A 313 8.87 -27.61 -4.06
C LYS A 313 7.46 -27.46 -3.50
N LEU A 314 6.46 -27.96 -4.22
CA LEU A 314 5.07 -27.96 -3.76
C LEU A 314 4.89 -28.88 -2.54
N PRO A 315 3.94 -28.55 -1.62
CA PRO A 315 3.67 -29.37 -0.46
C PRO A 315 3.02 -30.71 -0.82
N ASP A 316 3.02 -31.64 0.14
CA ASP A 316 2.40 -32.97 -0.01
C ASP A 316 0.86 -32.92 0.04
N VAL A 317 0.30 -31.80 0.49
CA VAL A 317 -1.15 -31.59 0.56
C VAL A 317 -1.66 -31.15 -0.81
N TYR A 318 -2.61 -31.92 -1.35
CA TYR A 318 -3.27 -31.60 -2.62
C TYR A 318 -4.45 -30.65 -2.42
N GLY A 319 -4.90 -30.06 -3.53
CA GLY A 319 -6.02 -29.12 -3.56
C GLY A 319 -5.79 -27.96 -4.51
N VAL A 320 -6.60 -26.92 -4.38
CA VAL A 320 -6.46 -25.70 -5.15
C VAL A 320 -5.70 -24.68 -4.30
N PHE A 321 -4.60 -24.17 -4.84
CA PHE A 321 -3.72 -23.21 -4.20
C PHE A 321 -3.69 -21.91 -5.01
N GLN A 322 -3.10 -20.89 -4.42
CA GLN A 322 -2.84 -19.60 -5.05
C GLN A 322 -1.40 -19.17 -4.81
N PHE A 323 -0.73 -18.75 -5.87
CA PHE A 323 0.46 -17.91 -5.77
C PHE A 323 0.00 -16.49 -5.46
N LYS A 324 0.35 -15.97 -4.29
CA LYS A 324 0.00 -14.63 -3.85
C LYS A 324 1.27 -13.80 -3.67
N VAL A 325 1.33 -12.67 -4.36
CA VAL A 325 2.33 -11.63 -4.14
C VAL A 325 1.60 -10.38 -3.66
N ASP A 326 1.92 -9.96 -2.44
CA ASP A 326 1.26 -8.86 -1.73
C ASP A 326 2.35 -7.90 -1.25
N TYR A 327 2.55 -6.80 -1.98
CA TYR A 327 3.58 -5.82 -1.69
C TYR A 327 2.93 -4.54 -1.17
N ASN A 328 2.87 -4.43 0.15
CA ASN A 328 2.39 -3.25 0.86
C ASN A 328 3.56 -2.57 1.59
N ARG A 329 4.00 -1.41 1.10
CA ARG A 329 5.08 -0.62 1.69
C ARG A 329 4.68 0.84 1.74
N LEU A 330 5.08 1.51 2.82
CA LEU A 330 4.76 2.90 3.08
C LEU A 330 5.19 3.81 1.91
N GLY A 331 4.22 4.56 1.36
CA GLY A 331 4.42 5.50 0.25
C GLY A 331 4.43 4.87 -1.14
N TYR A 332 4.43 3.53 -1.27
CA TYR A 332 4.31 2.84 -2.55
C TYR A 332 2.88 2.37 -2.81
N THR A 333 2.50 2.28 -4.08
CA THR A 333 1.26 1.59 -4.50
C THR A 333 1.19 0.18 -3.93
N HIS A 334 0.05 -0.18 -3.35
CA HIS A 334 -0.22 -1.54 -2.89
C HIS A 334 -0.37 -2.45 -4.11
N LEU A 335 0.54 -3.43 -4.24
CA LEU A 335 0.46 -4.44 -5.29
C LEU A 335 -0.13 -5.73 -4.74
N TYR A 336 -1.13 -6.23 -5.44
CA TYR A 336 -1.73 -7.53 -5.16
C TYR A 336 -1.87 -8.32 -6.46
N SER A 337 -1.23 -9.48 -6.52
CA SER A 337 -1.35 -10.44 -7.63
C SER A 337 -1.60 -11.83 -7.08
N SER A 338 -2.72 -12.44 -7.48
CA SER A 338 -3.07 -13.82 -7.12
C SER A 338 -3.25 -14.66 -8.38
N THR A 339 -2.60 -15.82 -8.44
CA THR A 339 -2.74 -16.77 -9.54
C THR A 339 -3.10 -18.14 -8.99
N GLN A 340 -4.29 -18.63 -9.35
CA GLN A 340 -4.81 -19.89 -8.87
C GLN A 340 -4.22 -21.07 -9.65
N VAL A 341 -3.85 -22.12 -8.93
CA VAL A 341 -3.31 -23.37 -9.51
C VAL A 341 -3.86 -24.59 -8.80
N SER A 342 -4.03 -25.68 -9.54
CA SER A 342 -4.47 -26.96 -8.98
C SER A 342 -3.28 -27.90 -8.78
N VAL A 343 -3.14 -28.42 -7.56
CA VAL A 343 -2.16 -29.44 -7.19
C VAL A 343 -2.90 -30.76 -6.97
N ARG A 344 -2.71 -31.69 -7.90
CA ARG A 344 -3.32 -33.02 -7.85
C ARG A 344 -2.40 -34.04 -7.14
N PRO A 345 -2.97 -35.08 -6.52
CA PRO A 345 -2.18 -36.22 -6.08
C PRO A 345 -1.55 -36.97 -7.26
N LEU A 346 -0.65 -37.91 -6.94
CA LEU A 346 -0.05 -38.82 -7.91
C LEU A 346 -1.13 -39.69 -8.56
N GLN A 347 -0.99 -39.93 -9.87
CA GLN A 347 -1.79 -40.93 -10.58
C GLN A 347 -1.28 -42.34 -10.28
N HIS A 348 -2.13 -43.34 -10.48
CA HIS A 348 -1.78 -44.75 -10.23
C HIS A 348 -0.55 -45.24 -11.02
N THR A 349 -0.22 -44.59 -12.15
CA THR A 349 0.97 -44.88 -12.97
C THR A 349 2.25 -44.24 -12.47
N GLN A 350 2.16 -43.27 -11.55
CA GLN A 350 3.29 -42.44 -11.08
C GLN A 350 3.86 -42.92 -9.74
N TYR A 351 3.26 -43.93 -9.11
CA TYR A 351 3.83 -44.55 -7.91
C TYR A 351 5.12 -45.31 -8.24
N GLU A 352 6.04 -45.34 -7.28
CA GLU A 352 7.26 -46.13 -7.38
C GLU A 352 6.92 -47.61 -7.54
N ARG A 353 7.59 -48.28 -8.49
CA ARG A 353 7.40 -49.70 -8.77
C ARG A 353 8.73 -50.42 -8.60
N PHE A 354 8.64 -51.73 -8.31
CA PHE A 354 9.81 -52.59 -8.08
C PHE A 354 10.64 -52.15 -6.86
N ILE A 355 9.95 -51.87 -5.75
CA ILE A 355 10.60 -51.45 -4.51
C ILE A 355 11.45 -52.59 -3.92
N PRO A 356 12.71 -52.35 -3.52
CA PRO A 356 13.59 -53.41 -3.01
C PRO A 356 13.05 -54.12 -1.77
N SER A 357 12.35 -53.40 -0.91
CA SER A 357 11.71 -53.95 0.28
C SER A 357 10.61 -54.99 -0.03
N ALA A 358 10.07 -55.00 -1.26
CA ALA A 358 9.01 -55.91 -1.69
C ALA A 358 9.51 -57.09 -2.53
N TYR A 359 10.82 -57.25 -2.72
CA TYR A 359 11.38 -58.41 -3.45
C TYR A 359 10.90 -59.77 -2.93
N PRO A 360 10.74 -60.01 -1.61
CA PRO A 360 10.19 -61.28 -1.12
C PRO A 360 8.78 -61.59 -1.66
N TYR A 361 7.91 -60.58 -1.76
CA TYR A 361 6.56 -60.75 -2.28
C TYR A 361 6.56 -61.02 -3.79
N TYR A 362 7.40 -60.29 -4.55
CA TYR A 362 7.55 -60.51 -5.98
C TYR A 362 8.07 -61.92 -6.27
N ALA A 363 9.11 -62.37 -5.55
CA ALA A 363 9.66 -63.71 -5.67
C ALA A 363 8.64 -64.80 -5.28
N GLY A 364 7.87 -64.57 -4.20
CA GLY A 364 6.83 -65.49 -3.74
C GLY A 364 5.74 -65.73 -4.80
N ALA A 365 5.26 -64.66 -5.46
CA ALA A 365 4.26 -64.76 -6.51
C ALA A 365 4.78 -65.60 -7.71
N PHE A 366 5.99 -65.30 -8.20
CA PHE A 366 6.59 -66.07 -9.29
C PHE A 366 6.90 -67.52 -8.90
N SER A 367 7.33 -67.75 -7.66
CA SER A 367 7.55 -69.10 -7.13
C SER A 367 6.27 -69.95 -7.15
N MET A 368 5.13 -69.39 -6.75
CA MET A 368 3.84 -70.08 -6.83
C MET A 368 3.43 -70.41 -8.27
N MET A 369 3.68 -69.49 -9.22
CA MET A 369 3.39 -69.74 -10.64
C MET A 369 4.24 -70.90 -11.20
N VAL A 370 5.54 -70.93 -10.88
CA VAL A 370 6.44 -72.03 -11.27
C VAL A 370 6.01 -73.33 -10.59
N GLY A 371 5.65 -73.27 -9.31
CA GLY A 371 5.15 -74.42 -8.54
C GLY A 371 3.88 -75.01 -9.15
N LEU A 372 2.90 -74.18 -9.51
CA LEU A 372 1.67 -74.62 -10.17
C LEU A 372 1.95 -75.27 -11.53
N PHE A 373 2.86 -74.70 -12.32
CA PHE A 373 3.25 -75.24 -13.61
C PHE A 373 3.90 -76.62 -13.47
N MET A 374 4.86 -76.76 -12.55
CA MET A 374 5.51 -78.05 -12.25
C MET A 374 4.53 -79.07 -11.68
N PHE A 375 3.64 -78.64 -10.77
CA PHE A 375 2.59 -79.48 -10.22
C PHE A 375 1.67 -80.01 -11.32
N SER A 376 1.23 -79.15 -12.26
CA SER A 376 0.38 -79.57 -13.37
C SER A 376 1.05 -80.62 -14.26
N ILE A 377 2.34 -80.47 -14.57
CA ILE A 377 3.09 -81.46 -15.36
C ILE A 377 3.16 -82.79 -14.63
N VAL A 378 3.60 -82.77 -13.37
CA VAL A 378 3.80 -83.99 -12.57
C VAL A 378 2.46 -84.67 -12.33
N PHE A 379 1.43 -83.94 -11.91
CA PHE A 379 0.12 -84.49 -11.60
C PHE A 379 -0.55 -85.15 -12.82
N LEU A 380 -0.46 -84.54 -14.01
CA LEU A 380 -1.05 -85.11 -15.23
C LEU A 380 -0.28 -86.32 -15.77
N HIS A 381 1.04 -86.37 -15.60
CA HIS A 381 1.89 -87.44 -16.14
C HIS A 381 2.39 -88.40 -15.05
N MET A 382 1.76 -88.41 -13.87
CA MET A 382 2.13 -89.27 -12.77
C MET A 382 1.69 -90.70 -13.07
N LYS A 383 2.66 -91.60 -13.28
CA LYS A 383 2.37 -93.04 -13.35
C LYS A 383 2.16 -93.56 -11.93
N GLU A 384 0.99 -94.11 -11.64
CA GLU A 384 0.76 -94.78 -10.36
C GLU A 384 1.71 -95.97 -10.19
N LYS A 385 2.20 -96.15 -8.96
CA LYS A 385 3.05 -97.28 -8.62
C LYS A 385 2.14 -98.50 -8.42
N GLU A 386 2.26 -99.50 -9.28
CA GLU A 386 1.57 -100.79 -9.08
C GLU A 386 1.94 -101.34 -7.70
N LYS A 387 0.92 -101.67 -6.90
CA LYS A 387 1.13 -102.37 -5.64
C LYS A 387 1.74 -103.73 -5.95
N SER A 388 2.99 -103.92 -5.52
CA SER A 388 3.56 -105.25 -5.38
C SER A 388 2.93 -105.92 -4.16
N ASP A 389 2.06 -106.90 -4.40
CA ASP A 389 1.55 -107.83 -3.39
C ASP A 389 2.67 -108.63 -2.71
#